data_AF-A0A261F5G3-F1
#
_entry.id   AF-A0A261F5G3-F1
#
_cell.length_a   1.000
_cell.length_b   1.000
_cell.length_c   1.000
_cell.angle_alpha   90.00
_cell.angle_beta   90.00
_cell.angle_gamma   90.00
#
_symmetry.space_group_name_H-M   'P 1'
#
loop_
_entity.id
_entity.type
_entity.pdbx_description
1 polymer ?
#
loop_
_entity_poly.entity_id
_entity_poly.type
_entity_poly.pdbx_seq_one_letter_code
_entity_poly.pdbx_strand_id
1 'polypeptide(L)'
;MTHMSLEQMDAIADAVDRITPEEMMHGVESAISMADMPDMLQGPLAGQDMSILRDDEYSMKKDEYIRYLHAHTRVDTQNAEDLYRLMALKLVQMGVLRQEFNVLLDILNDVFAAEDAEYEQALSESPLLQAVPSKQARILYEFGLIAKDDFEKATEQDVLALDGVGKTTVEKLKKAGVHFSDTSRLEHNTWDIKVTYEEDEIREFMRVHQKSPAPASTSAVRVLRVPKSLTLEELASEILFAFNFVDDQPHAFFMDTEDPEKGPVYYSKDAEREEDFAQQGKSARKKSGKKSRKQKKANPTSADITLETLRVKQKFTLLFDFEDEWIFDVVVRRSQYSGRKPDVELISSLGDAPVQYPEYDDTLLDELFDENE
;
A
#
# COMPACT_ATOMS: atom_id res chain seq x y z
N MET A 1 0.40 6.89 11.43
CA MET A 1 -0.11 6.99 10.06
C MET A 1 -0.84 5.68 9.83
N THR A 2 -2.17 5.71 9.76
CA THR A 2 -2.98 4.51 9.52
C THR A 2 -2.84 4.14 8.04
N HIS A 3 -2.49 2.89 7.77
CA HIS A 3 -2.42 2.35 6.41
C HIS A 3 -3.84 2.22 5.83
N MET A 4 -4.02 2.65 4.58
CA MET A 4 -5.21 2.31 3.80
C MET A 4 -5.05 0.88 3.28
N SER A 5 -6.09 0.05 3.40
CA SER A 5 -6.06 -1.31 2.85
C SER A 5 -6.14 -1.30 1.32
N LEU A 6 -5.65 -2.35 0.68
CA LEU A 6 -5.76 -2.56 -0.77
C LEU A 6 -7.22 -2.52 -1.27
N GLU A 7 -8.17 -3.07 -0.51
CA GLU A 7 -9.61 -2.96 -0.83
C GLU A 7 -10.11 -1.51 -0.85
N GLN A 8 -9.57 -0.65 0.04
CA GLN A 8 -9.89 0.78 0.04
C GLN A 8 -9.28 1.48 -1.17
N MET A 9 -8.08 1.09 -1.60
CA MET A 9 -7.44 1.64 -2.80
C MET A 9 -8.17 1.24 -4.08
N ASP A 10 -8.57 -0.03 -4.20
CA ASP A 10 -9.33 -0.52 -5.35
C ASP A 10 -10.71 0.12 -5.45
N ALA A 11 -11.41 0.29 -4.32
CA ALA A 11 -12.70 0.98 -4.30
C ALA A 11 -12.60 2.46 -4.71
N ILE A 12 -11.48 3.12 -4.39
CA ILE A 12 -11.18 4.49 -4.83
C ILE A 12 -10.90 4.52 -6.34
N ALA A 13 -10.08 3.60 -6.85
CA ALA A 13 -9.77 3.52 -8.27
C ALA A 13 -11.04 3.29 -9.11
N ASP A 14 -11.91 2.38 -8.67
CA ASP A 14 -13.18 2.05 -9.33
C ASP A 14 -14.20 3.20 -9.28
N ALA A 15 -14.13 4.06 -8.25
CA ALA A 15 -14.95 5.25 -8.12
C ALA A 15 -14.47 6.39 -9.03
N VAL A 16 -13.15 6.57 -9.16
CA VAL A 16 -12.53 7.56 -10.06
C VAL A 16 -12.87 7.25 -11.52
N ASP A 17 -12.83 5.98 -11.92
CA ASP A 17 -13.14 5.54 -13.29
C ASP A 17 -14.62 5.74 -13.70
N ARG A 18 -15.53 5.95 -12.74
CA ARG A 18 -16.96 6.17 -12.99
C ARG A 18 -17.35 7.64 -13.15
N ILE A 19 -16.44 8.58 -12.88
CA ILE A 19 -16.73 10.01 -12.99
C ILE A 19 -16.79 10.38 -14.48
N THR A 20 -17.96 10.77 -14.96
CA THR A 20 -18.11 11.19 -16.36
C THR A 20 -17.61 12.63 -16.57
N PRO A 21 -17.07 12.97 -17.76
CA PRO A 21 -16.64 14.34 -18.08
C PRO A 21 -17.73 15.41 -17.88
N GLU A 22 -19.01 15.03 -17.98
CA GLU A 22 -20.16 15.91 -17.79
C GLU A 22 -20.43 16.19 -16.30
N GLU A 23 -20.21 15.22 -15.42
CA GLU A 23 -20.26 15.39 -13.96
C GLU A 23 -19.07 16.22 -13.44
N MET A 24 -17.90 16.12 -14.08
CA MET A 24 -16.74 16.98 -13.79
C MET A 24 -17.03 18.45 -14.11
N MET A 25 -17.65 18.73 -15.26
CA MET A 25 -17.97 20.10 -15.68
C MET A 25 -19.03 20.75 -14.76
N HIS A 26 -20.02 19.98 -14.30
CA HIS A 26 -21.03 20.48 -13.36
C HIS A 26 -20.47 20.72 -11.95
N GLY A 27 -19.52 19.89 -11.51
CA GLY A 27 -18.79 20.07 -10.24
C GLY A 27 -17.91 21.33 -10.24
N VAL A 28 -17.26 21.66 -11.36
CA VAL A 28 -16.47 22.89 -11.53
C VAL A 28 -17.37 24.13 -11.46
N GLU A 29 -18.53 24.13 -12.11
CA GLU A 29 -19.49 25.24 -12.04
C GLU A 29 -20.07 25.43 -10.63
N SER A 30 -20.30 24.34 -9.89
CA SER A 30 -20.80 24.37 -8.51
C SER A 30 -19.72 24.81 -7.50
N ALA A 31 -18.46 24.40 -7.68
CA ALA A 31 -17.34 24.78 -6.81
C ALA A 31 -16.95 26.26 -6.94
N ILE A 32 -17.15 26.84 -8.13
CA ILE A 32 -17.00 28.28 -8.37
C ILE A 32 -18.12 29.08 -7.64
N SER A 33 -19.27 28.47 -7.37
CA SER A 33 -20.43 29.13 -6.75
C SER A 33 -20.49 29.07 -5.21
N MET A 34 -19.68 28.22 -4.55
CA MET A 34 -19.79 27.97 -3.09
C MET A 34 -18.62 28.50 -2.25
N ALA A 35 -17.91 29.53 -2.72
CA ALA A 35 -16.89 30.22 -1.93
C ALA A 35 -17.52 31.18 -0.89
N ASP A 36 -18.17 30.63 0.12
CA ASP A 36 -18.41 31.28 1.41
C ASP A 36 -17.91 30.30 2.48
N MET A 37 -16.77 30.59 3.15
CA MET A 37 -16.35 30.10 4.50
C MET A 37 -14.89 30.52 4.83
N PRO A 38 -14.45 30.55 6.11
CA PRO A 38 -13.78 31.70 6.74
C PRO A 38 -12.30 31.50 7.13
N ASP A 39 -11.56 32.60 7.09
CA ASP A 39 -10.55 33.13 8.05
C ASP A 39 -9.56 32.17 8.78
N MET A 40 -9.04 31.13 8.12
CA MET A 40 -8.06 30.21 8.72
C MET A 40 -6.63 30.22 8.14
N LEU A 41 -6.24 31.29 7.43
CA LEU A 41 -4.85 31.49 6.97
C LEU A 41 -4.19 32.68 7.66
N GLN A 42 -3.87 32.54 8.96
CA GLN A 42 -2.92 33.41 9.64
C GLN A 42 -1.59 32.67 9.87
N GLY A 43 -0.73 32.72 8.85
CA GLY A 43 0.66 32.26 8.81
C GLY A 43 1.54 33.24 8.02
N PRO A 44 2.89 33.10 8.01
CA PRO A 44 3.84 34.20 8.00
C PRO A 44 4.02 34.86 6.62
N LEU A 45 2.99 35.59 6.18
CA LEU A 45 3.04 36.57 5.09
C LEU A 45 2.51 37.94 5.54
N ALA A 46 2.36 38.14 6.86
CA ALA A 46 1.94 39.39 7.48
C ALA A 46 2.99 40.48 7.27
N GLY A 47 2.94 41.13 6.11
CA GLY A 47 3.84 42.20 5.73
C GLY A 47 3.92 42.46 4.22
N GLN A 48 3.47 41.51 3.40
CA GLN A 48 3.21 41.82 1.99
C GLN A 48 1.78 42.35 1.87
N ASP A 49 1.66 43.50 1.20
CA ASP A 49 0.37 44.08 0.85
C ASP A 49 -0.35 43.16 -0.15
N MET A 50 -1.08 42.19 0.40
CA MET A 50 -1.92 41.23 -0.32
C MET A 50 -3.31 41.80 -0.61
N SER A 51 -3.45 43.14 -0.65
CA SER A 51 -4.71 43.78 -1.05
C SER A 51 -5.11 43.53 -2.51
N ILE A 52 -4.21 42.94 -3.31
CA ILE A 52 -4.45 42.49 -4.69
C ILE A 52 -5.01 41.05 -4.74
N LEU A 53 -5.28 40.42 -3.59
CA LEU A 53 -5.75 39.03 -3.53
C LEU A 53 -6.95 38.90 -2.59
N ARG A 54 -7.89 39.86 -2.66
CA ARG A 54 -9.22 39.72 -2.04
C ARG A 54 -10.30 39.56 -3.10
N ASP A 55 -10.82 38.34 -3.15
CA ASP A 55 -12.23 37.94 -3.25
C ASP A 55 -13.11 38.26 -4.46
N ASP A 56 -12.65 38.92 -5.54
CA ASP A 56 -13.43 38.96 -6.80
C ASP A 56 -12.55 38.87 -8.08
N GLU A 57 -11.25 38.66 -7.94
CA GLU A 57 -10.25 38.94 -8.99
C GLU A 57 -9.71 37.74 -9.80
N TYR A 58 -10.31 36.55 -9.70
CA TYR A 58 -10.01 35.45 -10.66
C TYR A 58 -10.87 35.48 -11.93
N SER A 59 -11.49 36.63 -12.23
CA SER A 59 -12.14 36.93 -13.52
C SER A 59 -11.36 37.99 -14.30
N MET A 60 -10.03 37.94 -14.31
CA MET A 60 -9.29 38.76 -15.28
C MET A 60 -9.62 38.22 -16.67
N LYS A 61 -10.42 38.98 -17.43
CA LYS A 61 -10.80 38.57 -18.79
C LYS A 61 -9.51 38.39 -19.60
N LYS A 62 -9.45 37.37 -20.47
CA LYS A 62 -8.29 37.04 -21.31
C LYS A 62 -7.53 38.29 -21.81
N ASP A 63 -8.27 39.28 -22.28
CA ASP A 63 -7.74 40.53 -22.85
C ASP A 63 -7.06 41.48 -21.85
N GLU A 64 -7.39 41.39 -20.56
CA GLU A 64 -6.74 42.16 -19.48
C GLU A 64 -5.46 41.45 -19.02
N TYR A 65 -5.49 40.13 -18.87
CA TYR A 65 -4.30 39.35 -18.50
C TYR A 65 -3.20 39.43 -19.56
N ILE A 66 -3.58 39.34 -20.85
CA ILE A 66 -2.65 39.53 -21.97
C ILE A 66 -2.05 40.94 -21.95
N ARG A 67 -2.86 41.98 -21.67
CA ARG A 67 -2.37 43.36 -21.55
C ARG A 67 -1.41 43.54 -20.37
N TYR A 68 -1.67 42.89 -19.24
CA TYR A 68 -0.78 42.91 -18.08
C TYR A 68 0.58 42.27 -18.38
N LEU A 69 0.58 41.08 -18.99
CA LEU A 69 1.82 40.41 -19.40
C LEU A 69 2.61 41.26 -20.40
N HIS A 70 1.95 41.82 -21.41
CA HIS A 70 2.59 42.75 -22.34
C HIS A 70 3.27 43.93 -21.67
N ALA A 71 2.60 44.55 -20.70
CA ALA A 71 3.08 45.74 -20.02
C ALA A 71 4.25 45.46 -19.06
N HIS A 72 4.34 44.25 -18.49
CA HIS A 72 5.25 43.96 -17.38
C HIS A 72 6.35 42.94 -17.69
N THR A 73 6.22 42.13 -18.75
CA THR A 73 7.18 41.06 -19.06
C THR A 73 7.79 41.14 -20.47
N ARG A 74 7.39 42.11 -21.30
CA ARG A 74 7.84 42.27 -22.71
C ARG A 74 7.64 41.02 -23.58
N VAL A 75 6.73 40.13 -23.19
CA VAL A 75 6.34 38.94 -23.96
C VAL A 75 5.43 39.38 -25.11
N ASP A 76 5.61 38.82 -26.32
CA ASP A 76 4.73 39.14 -27.46
C ASP A 76 3.33 38.49 -27.30
N THR A 77 2.34 39.00 -28.03
CA THR A 77 0.92 38.62 -27.95
C THR A 77 0.68 37.13 -28.06
N GLN A 78 1.41 36.45 -28.95
CA GLN A 78 1.22 35.02 -29.17
C GLN A 78 1.70 34.22 -27.96
N ASN A 79 2.87 34.57 -27.42
CA ASN A 79 3.42 33.95 -26.22
C ASN A 79 2.60 34.27 -24.96
N ALA A 80 1.96 35.44 -24.89
CA ALA A 80 1.05 35.79 -23.79
C ALA A 80 -0.28 35.02 -23.84
N GLU A 81 -0.81 34.76 -25.05
CA GLU A 81 -1.99 33.90 -25.23
C GLU A 81 -1.71 32.45 -24.86
N ASP A 82 -0.54 31.92 -25.24
CA ASP A 82 -0.16 30.54 -24.95
C ASP A 82 0.12 30.35 -23.43
N LEU A 83 0.69 31.36 -22.76
CA LEU A 83 0.86 31.36 -21.30
C LEU A 83 -0.50 31.39 -20.56
N TYR A 84 -1.46 32.19 -21.04
CA TYR A 84 -2.82 32.22 -20.50
C TYR A 84 -3.53 30.87 -20.68
N ARG A 85 -3.40 30.23 -21.85
CA ARG A 85 -3.95 28.89 -22.10
C ARG A 85 -3.33 27.85 -21.18
N LEU A 86 -2.02 27.90 -20.96
CA LEU A 86 -1.32 27.00 -20.05
C LEU A 86 -1.78 27.21 -18.60
N MET A 87 -1.94 28.45 -18.16
CA MET A 87 -2.46 28.78 -16.82
C MET A 87 -3.91 28.30 -16.64
N ALA A 88 -4.78 28.54 -17.63
CA ALA A 88 -6.15 28.06 -17.61
C ALA A 88 -6.22 26.52 -17.56
N LEU A 89 -5.40 25.83 -18.36
CA LEU A 89 -5.29 24.37 -18.33
C LEU A 89 -4.84 23.87 -16.96
N LYS A 90 -3.86 24.53 -16.33
CA LYS A 90 -3.39 24.19 -14.98
C LYS A 90 -4.44 24.44 -13.90
N LEU A 91 -5.22 25.51 -14.00
CA LEU A 91 -6.33 25.78 -13.08
C LEU A 91 -7.44 24.72 -13.20
N VAL A 92 -7.76 24.29 -14.42
CA VAL A 92 -8.70 23.17 -14.66
C VAL A 92 -8.14 21.88 -14.08
N GLN A 93 -6.87 21.53 -14.33
CA GLN A 93 -6.22 20.36 -13.74
C GLN A 93 -6.25 20.38 -12.21
N MET A 94 -5.98 21.53 -11.58
CA MET A 94 -6.08 21.67 -10.12
C MET A 94 -7.53 21.56 -9.61
N GLY A 95 -8.51 22.04 -10.38
CA GLY A 95 -9.93 21.86 -10.06
C GLY A 95 -10.36 20.40 -10.08
N VAL A 96 -9.92 19.65 -11.10
CA VAL A 96 -10.12 18.20 -11.21
C VAL A 96 -9.49 17.45 -10.04
N LEU A 97 -8.20 17.70 -9.77
CA LEU A 97 -7.49 17.08 -8.64
C LEU A 97 -8.16 17.37 -7.30
N ARG A 98 -8.71 18.58 -7.12
CA ARG A 98 -9.46 18.94 -5.90
C ARG A 98 -10.76 18.14 -5.80
N GLN A 99 -11.49 17.95 -6.91
CA GLN A 99 -12.72 17.16 -6.91
C GLN A 99 -12.43 15.68 -6.61
N GLU A 100 -11.41 15.11 -7.25
CA GLU A 100 -10.95 13.73 -6.97
C GLU A 100 -10.54 13.57 -5.50
N PHE A 101 -9.78 14.53 -4.96
CA PHE A 101 -9.39 14.52 -3.55
C PHE A 101 -10.60 14.59 -2.61
N ASN A 102 -11.61 15.41 -2.93
CA ASN A 102 -12.83 15.51 -2.12
C ASN A 102 -13.65 14.21 -2.16
N VAL A 103 -13.79 13.58 -3.34
CA VAL A 103 -14.43 12.26 -3.47
C VAL A 103 -13.69 11.22 -2.63
N LEU A 104 -12.35 11.25 -2.66
CA LEU A 104 -11.52 10.36 -1.87
C LEU A 104 -11.70 10.60 -0.36
N LEU A 105 -11.79 11.87 0.07
CA LEU A 105 -12.11 12.21 1.45
C LEU A 105 -13.50 11.74 1.87
N ASP A 106 -14.51 11.87 1.02
CA ASP A 106 -15.87 11.40 1.31
C ASP A 106 -15.90 9.87 1.46
N ILE A 107 -15.23 9.14 0.56
CA ILE A 107 -15.08 7.68 0.67
C ILE A 107 -14.38 7.29 1.98
N LEU A 108 -13.26 7.96 2.31
CA LEU A 108 -12.55 7.70 3.57
C LEU A 108 -13.45 7.97 4.78
N ASN A 109 -14.19 9.08 4.80
CA ASN A 109 -15.11 9.41 5.88
C ASN A 109 -16.21 8.36 6.02
N ASP A 110 -16.78 7.88 4.90
CA ASP A 110 -17.81 6.83 4.92
C ASP A 110 -17.27 5.51 5.47
N VAL A 111 -16.02 5.14 5.12
CA VAL A 111 -15.37 3.94 5.63
C VAL A 111 -15.11 4.04 7.12
N PHE A 112 -14.58 5.16 7.61
CA PHE A 112 -14.37 5.38 9.05
C PHE A 112 -15.70 5.41 9.80
N ALA A 113 -16.73 6.04 9.24
CA ALA A 113 -18.06 6.08 9.84
C ALA A 113 -18.70 4.69 9.93
N ALA A 114 -18.52 3.84 8.92
CA ALA A 114 -19.00 2.47 8.94
C ALA A 114 -18.30 1.64 10.02
N GLU A 115 -16.97 1.77 10.17
CA GLU A 115 -16.23 1.08 11.21
C GLU A 115 -16.64 1.52 12.62
N ASP A 116 -16.85 2.82 12.82
CA ASP A 116 -17.35 3.35 14.09
C ASP A 116 -18.78 2.90 14.38
N ALA A 117 -19.63 2.79 13.36
CA ALA A 117 -20.97 2.24 13.52
C ALA A 117 -20.94 0.76 13.97
N GLU A 118 -20.05 -0.07 13.39
CA GLU A 118 -19.85 -1.46 13.85
C GLU A 118 -19.41 -1.50 15.32
N TYR A 119 -18.47 -0.62 15.71
CA TYR A 119 -18.00 -0.54 17.09
C TYR A 119 -19.09 -0.12 18.07
N GLU A 120 -19.86 0.93 17.75
CA GLU A 120 -20.93 1.41 18.60
C GLU A 120 -22.04 0.37 18.75
N GLN A 121 -22.36 -0.36 17.68
CA GLN A 121 -23.27 -1.50 17.77
C GLN A 121 -22.72 -2.57 18.73
N ALA A 122 -21.47 -3.00 18.55
CA ALA A 122 -20.84 -4.00 19.42
C ALA A 122 -20.76 -3.55 20.89
N LEU A 123 -20.46 -2.26 21.13
CA LEU A 123 -20.44 -1.65 22.44
C LEU A 123 -21.84 -1.65 23.07
N SER A 124 -22.89 -1.35 22.30
CA SER A 124 -24.27 -1.36 22.78
C SER A 124 -24.75 -2.77 23.18
N GLU A 125 -24.27 -3.79 22.47
CA GLU A 125 -24.67 -5.19 22.65
C GLU A 125 -23.82 -5.94 23.69
N SER A 126 -22.62 -5.45 24.01
CA SER A 126 -21.69 -6.11 24.95
C SER A 126 -21.63 -5.40 26.32
N PRO A 127 -22.22 -5.98 27.37
CA PRO A 127 -22.05 -5.48 28.74
C PRO A 127 -20.59 -5.51 29.22
N LEU A 128 -19.76 -6.38 28.62
CA LEU A 128 -18.35 -6.52 28.97
C LEU A 128 -17.52 -5.33 28.47
N LEU A 129 -17.78 -4.86 27.25
CA LEU A 129 -17.16 -3.66 26.71
C LEU A 129 -17.62 -2.40 27.46
N GLN A 130 -18.91 -2.32 27.82
CA GLN A 130 -19.45 -1.21 28.63
C GLN A 130 -18.86 -1.14 30.06
N ALA A 131 -18.34 -2.25 30.59
CA ALA A 131 -17.79 -2.32 31.94
C ALA A 131 -16.42 -1.63 32.07
N VAL A 132 -15.75 -1.30 30.96
CA VAL A 132 -14.43 -0.68 30.92
C VAL A 132 -14.49 0.71 30.29
N PRO A 133 -13.46 1.58 30.49
CA PRO A 133 -13.47 2.90 29.86
C PRO A 133 -13.40 2.78 28.33
N SER A 134 -13.97 3.77 27.63
CA SER A 134 -14.16 3.77 26.16
C SER A 134 -12.89 3.45 25.38
N LYS A 135 -11.75 4.04 25.76
CA LYS A 135 -10.46 3.76 25.12
C LYS A 135 -10.10 2.27 25.20
N GLN A 136 -10.26 1.64 26.36
CA GLN A 136 -9.98 0.22 26.52
C GLN A 136 -11.03 -0.67 25.86
N ALA A 137 -12.30 -0.24 25.84
CA ALA A 137 -13.35 -0.95 25.11
C ALA A 137 -13.01 -1.04 23.61
N ARG A 138 -12.56 0.06 23.01
CA ARG A 138 -12.11 0.09 21.61
C ARG A 138 -10.92 -0.85 21.36
N ILE A 139 -9.90 -0.81 22.22
CA ILE A 139 -8.74 -1.72 22.12
C ILE A 139 -9.17 -3.20 22.18
N LEU A 140 -10.06 -3.55 23.12
CA LEU A 140 -10.58 -4.92 23.23
C LEU A 140 -11.38 -5.32 21.99
N TYR A 141 -12.19 -4.41 21.46
CA TYR A 141 -12.99 -4.63 20.25
C TYR A 141 -12.12 -4.83 18.99
N GLU A 142 -11.08 -4.00 18.80
CA GLU A 142 -10.11 -4.15 17.71
C GLU A 142 -9.36 -5.48 17.83
N PHE A 143 -9.02 -5.85 19.07
CA PHE A 143 -8.46 -7.16 19.36
C PHE A 143 -9.48 -8.31 19.24
N GLY A 144 -10.76 -8.06 18.98
CA GLY A 144 -11.79 -9.09 18.79
C GLY A 144 -12.34 -9.71 20.07
N LEU A 145 -12.11 -9.09 21.23
CA LEU A 145 -12.67 -9.51 22.52
C LEU A 145 -13.97 -8.76 22.81
N ILE A 146 -15.07 -9.27 22.28
CA ILE A 146 -16.38 -8.59 22.29
C ILE A 146 -17.35 -9.30 23.22
N ALA A 147 -17.51 -10.60 23.02
CA ALA A 147 -18.44 -11.44 23.76
C ALA A 147 -17.71 -12.32 24.79
N LYS A 148 -18.49 -12.90 25.71
CA LYS A 148 -17.94 -13.76 26.78
C LYS A 148 -17.08 -14.90 26.23
N ASP A 149 -17.54 -15.54 25.16
CA ASP A 149 -16.85 -16.66 24.51
C ASP A 149 -15.47 -16.26 23.95
N ASP A 150 -15.27 -14.99 23.56
CA ASP A 150 -13.98 -14.50 23.07
C ASP A 150 -12.98 -14.39 24.22
N PHE A 151 -13.42 -13.83 25.35
CA PHE A 151 -12.60 -13.75 26.55
C PHE A 151 -12.30 -15.12 27.16
N GLU A 152 -13.20 -16.09 27.02
CA GLU A 152 -12.95 -17.48 27.46
C GLU A 152 -11.86 -18.17 26.63
N LYS A 153 -11.56 -17.70 25.41
CA LYS A 153 -10.43 -18.19 24.59
C LYS A 153 -9.12 -17.50 24.97
N ALA A 154 -9.16 -16.27 25.46
CA ALA A 154 -7.98 -15.49 25.83
C ALA A 154 -7.49 -15.81 27.24
N THR A 155 -6.19 -15.65 27.47
CA THR A 155 -5.62 -15.59 28.81
C THR A 155 -5.62 -14.16 29.35
N GLU A 156 -5.46 -14.01 30.66
CA GLU A 156 -5.23 -12.69 31.27
C GLU A 156 -3.97 -12.02 30.69
N GLN A 157 -2.94 -12.80 30.37
CA GLN A 157 -1.69 -12.29 29.82
C GLN A 157 -1.86 -11.78 28.38
N ASP A 158 -2.73 -12.42 27.57
CA ASP A 158 -3.04 -11.94 26.22
C ASP A 158 -3.66 -10.54 26.28
N VAL A 159 -4.59 -10.34 27.21
CA VAL A 159 -5.26 -9.04 27.41
C VAL A 159 -4.30 -7.98 27.97
N LEU A 160 -3.42 -8.36 28.90
CA LEU A 160 -2.41 -7.45 29.46
C LEU A 160 -1.28 -7.11 28.47
N ALA A 161 -1.10 -7.89 27.41
CA ALA A 161 -0.14 -7.59 26.36
C ALA A 161 -0.62 -6.49 25.41
N LEU A 162 -1.92 -6.14 25.44
CA LEU A 162 -2.48 -5.06 24.63
C LEU A 162 -2.02 -3.70 25.17
N ASP A 163 -1.47 -2.86 24.29
CA ASP A 163 -1.06 -1.53 24.66
C ASP A 163 -2.25 -0.71 25.16
N GLY A 164 -2.07 -0.01 26.28
CA GLY A 164 -3.13 0.75 26.95
C GLY A 164 -4.11 -0.08 27.80
N VAL A 165 -3.94 -1.41 27.89
CA VAL A 165 -4.73 -2.27 28.80
C VAL A 165 -3.91 -2.63 30.04
N GLY A 166 -4.42 -2.24 31.21
CA GLY A 166 -3.77 -2.50 32.50
C GLY A 166 -4.55 -3.46 33.39
N LYS A 167 -3.93 -3.83 34.52
CA LYS A 167 -4.55 -4.71 35.54
C LYS A 167 -5.93 -4.24 36.00
N THR A 168 -6.13 -2.93 36.13
CA THR A 168 -7.43 -2.36 36.50
C THR A 168 -8.54 -2.71 35.51
N THR A 169 -8.23 -2.76 34.22
CA THR A 169 -9.18 -3.15 33.16
C THR A 169 -9.54 -4.62 33.31
N VAL A 170 -8.54 -5.48 33.51
CA VAL A 170 -8.73 -6.92 33.75
C VAL A 170 -9.62 -7.17 34.97
N GLU A 171 -9.39 -6.45 36.07
CA GLU A 171 -10.22 -6.58 37.28
C GLU A 171 -11.67 -6.13 37.06
N LYS A 172 -11.90 -5.10 36.24
CA LYS A 172 -13.25 -4.69 35.83
C LYS A 172 -13.94 -5.78 35.00
N LEU A 173 -13.22 -6.37 34.04
CA LEU A 173 -13.73 -7.47 33.22
C LEU A 173 -14.09 -8.69 34.08
N LYS A 174 -13.24 -9.09 35.02
CA LYS A 174 -13.53 -10.17 35.97
C LYS A 174 -14.78 -9.89 36.79
N LYS A 175 -14.94 -8.66 37.30
CA LYS A 175 -16.15 -8.22 38.02
C LYS A 175 -17.40 -8.23 37.15
N ALA A 176 -17.25 -8.00 35.85
CA ALA A 176 -18.31 -8.10 34.85
C ALA A 176 -18.63 -9.55 34.42
N GLY A 177 -17.95 -10.56 34.99
CA GLY A 177 -18.23 -11.97 34.76
C GLY A 177 -17.35 -12.63 33.69
N VAL A 178 -16.23 -11.99 33.30
CA VAL A 178 -15.23 -12.61 32.44
C VAL A 178 -14.45 -13.69 33.19
N HIS A 179 -14.32 -14.84 32.56
CA HIS A 179 -13.41 -15.91 32.97
C HIS A 179 -12.38 -16.12 31.87
N PHE A 180 -11.11 -15.84 32.17
CA PHE A 180 -10.01 -16.08 31.24
C PHE A 180 -9.62 -17.56 31.24
N SER A 181 -9.07 -18.00 30.11
CA SER A 181 -8.45 -19.31 30.01
C SER A 181 -7.10 -19.35 30.71
N ASP A 182 -6.70 -20.53 31.18
CA ASP A 182 -5.34 -20.78 31.67
C ASP A 182 -4.31 -20.82 30.52
N THR A 183 -4.78 -21.16 29.31
CA THR A 183 -3.95 -21.26 28.09
C THR A 183 -4.65 -20.59 26.93
N SER A 184 -3.91 -19.82 26.12
CA SER A 184 -4.51 -19.10 25.00
C SER A 184 -5.05 -20.07 23.94
N ARG A 185 -6.28 -19.83 23.53
CA ARG A 185 -7.00 -20.54 22.46
C ARG A 185 -7.42 -19.59 21.33
N LEU A 186 -6.85 -18.39 21.31
CA LEU A 186 -7.03 -17.44 20.22
C LEU A 186 -6.43 -18.03 18.94
N GLU A 187 -7.13 -17.86 17.83
CA GLU A 187 -6.65 -18.36 16.54
C GLU A 187 -5.41 -17.61 16.10
N HIS A 188 -4.40 -18.30 15.60
CA HIS A 188 -3.25 -17.62 15.04
C HIS A 188 -3.58 -17.16 13.61
N ASN A 189 -3.88 -15.88 13.43
CA ASN A 189 -4.32 -15.29 12.16
C ASN A 189 -3.26 -14.41 11.46
N THR A 190 -2.06 -14.29 12.04
CA THR A 190 -0.93 -13.59 11.42
C THR A 190 0.35 -14.42 11.44
N TRP A 191 1.27 -14.07 10.54
CA TRP A 191 2.66 -14.52 10.53
C TRP A 191 3.58 -13.35 10.86
N ASP A 192 4.62 -13.60 11.67
CA ASP A 192 5.81 -12.75 11.68
C ASP A 192 6.80 -13.33 10.67
N ILE A 193 7.04 -12.60 9.58
CA ILE A 193 7.92 -12.97 8.48
C ILE A 193 9.17 -12.11 8.54
N LYS A 194 10.35 -12.73 8.52
CA LYS A 194 11.62 -12.03 8.33
C LYS A 194 11.98 -12.06 6.86
N VAL A 195 12.31 -10.90 6.32
CA VAL A 195 12.78 -10.70 4.95
C VAL A 195 14.20 -10.18 5.04
N THR A 196 15.10 -10.75 4.25
CA THR A 196 16.51 -10.36 4.20
C THR A 196 16.91 -10.12 2.76
N TYR A 197 17.48 -8.95 2.50
CA TYR A 197 18.16 -8.62 1.27
C TYR A 197 19.67 -8.56 1.55
N GLU A 198 20.46 -9.19 0.68
CA GLU A 198 21.92 -9.18 0.69
C GLU A 198 22.39 -9.04 -0.76
N GLU A 199 23.32 -8.11 -1.04
CA GLU A 199 23.88 -7.95 -2.38
C GLU A 199 24.63 -9.21 -2.85
N ASP A 200 24.53 -9.53 -4.15
CA ASP A 200 25.01 -10.80 -4.72
C ASP A 200 26.51 -11.04 -4.57
N GLU A 201 27.34 -9.99 -4.64
CA GLU A 201 28.79 -10.12 -4.40
C GLU A 201 29.09 -10.71 -3.02
N ILE A 202 28.27 -10.36 -2.03
CA ILE A 202 28.37 -10.88 -0.66
C ILE A 202 27.75 -12.27 -0.55
N ARG A 203 26.65 -12.53 -1.27
CA ARG A 203 26.00 -13.84 -1.27
C ARG A 203 26.92 -14.93 -1.81
N GLU A 204 27.59 -14.67 -2.93
CA GLU A 204 28.56 -15.60 -3.51
C GLU A 204 29.83 -15.70 -2.63
N PHE A 205 30.30 -14.59 -2.07
CA PHE A 205 31.41 -14.61 -1.11
C PHE A 205 31.12 -15.47 0.13
N MET A 206 29.91 -15.35 0.71
CA MET A 206 29.46 -16.09 1.89
C MET A 206 29.26 -17.58 1.60
N ARG A 207 28.73 -17.91 0.41
CA ARG A 207 28.62 -19.29 -0.10
C ARG A 207 29.99 -19.97 -0.20
N VAL A 208 31.02 -19.23 -0.63
CA VAL A 208 32.38 -19.76 -0.80
C VAL A 208 33.17 -19.81 0.51
N HIS A 209 32.99 -18.86 1.44
CA HIS A 209 33.94 -18.67 2.56
C HIS A 209 33.44 -19.08 3.96
N GLN A 210 32.17 -19.44 4.16
CA GLN A 210 31.61 -20.01 5.42
C GLN A 210 32.18 -19.46 6.76
N LYS A 211 32.57 -18.18 6.87
CA LYS A 211 32.94 -17.52 8.16
C LYS A 211 33.18 -16.00 8.05
N SER A 212 32.67 -15.33 9.09
CA SER A 212 32.84 -13.91 9.54
C SER A 212 31.92 -12.85 8.92
N PRO A 213 31.51 -11.83 9.74
CA PRO A 213 30.37 -10.98 9.45
C PRO A 213 30.70 -9.95 8.36
N ALA A 214 29.73 -9.71 7.49
CA ALA A 214 29.77 -8.67 6.48
C ALA A 214 30.04 -7.28 7.09
N PRO A 215 30.71 -6.36 6.36
CA PRO A 215 30.76 -4.96 6.74
C PRO A 215 29.34 -4.39 6.90
N ALA A 216 29.18 -3.46 7.83
CA ALA A 216 27.90 -3.09 8.45
C ALA A 216 26.87 -2.34 7.56
N SER A 217 27.02 -2.34 6.23
CA SER A 217 26.20 -1.50 5.33
C SER A 217 25.50 -2.23 4.17
N THR A 218 25.60 -3.56 4.05
CA THR A 218 25.23 -4.23 2.77
C THR A 218 24.15 -5.31 2.89
N SER A 219 23.53 -5.44 4.06
CA SER A 219 22.41 -6.36 4.27
C SER A 219 21.27 -5.61 4.95
N ALA A 220 20.08 -5.72 4.39
CA ALA A 220 18.89 -5.10 4.94
C ALA A 220 17.90 -6.17 5.39
N VAL A 221 17.34 -5.98 6.58
CA VAL A 221 16.40 -6.91 7.19
C VAL A 221 15.13 -6.16 7.56
N ARG A 222 14.00 -6.76 7.21
CA ARG A 222 12.67 -6.34 7.64
C ARG A 222 12.00 -7.49 8.36
N VAL A 223 11.21 -7.18 9.39
CA VAL A 223 10.30 -8.14 9.99
C VAL A 223 8.90 -7.58 9.88
N LEU A 224 8.06 -8.27 9.13
CA LEU A 224 6.67 -7.92 8.87
C LEU A 224 5.76 -8.81 9.70
N ARG A 225 4.72 -8.23 10.29
CA ARG A 225 3.51 -8.96 10.63
C ARG A 225 2.59 -8.91 9.43
N VAL A 226 2.10 -10.06 8.99
CA VAL A 226 1.16 -10.13 7.86
C VAL A 226 -0.03 -11.02 8.20
N PRO A 227 -1.25 -10.66 7.76
CA PRO A 227 -2.41 -11.54 7.83
C PRO A 227 -2.17 -12.85 7.07
N LYS A 228 -2.66 -13.96 7.62
CA LYS A 228 -2.60 -15.26 6.91
C LYS A 228 -3.49 -15.30 5.67
N SER A 229 -4.51 -14.45 5.64
CA SER A 229 -5.45 -14.31 4.52
C SER A 229 -4.83 -13.64 3.30
N LEU A 230 -3.70 -12.94 3.44
CA LEU A 230 -3.00 -12.37 2.28
C LEU A 230 -2.60 -13.47 1.31
N THR A 231 -2.49 -13.10 0.06
CA THR A 231 -1.91 -13.88 -1.02
C THR A 231 -0.39 -13.70 -1.06
N LEU A 232 0.31 -14.55 -1.81
CA LEU A 232 1.73 -14.33 -2.09
C LEU A 232 1.95 -13.04 -2.90
N GLU A 233 1.03 -12.70 -3.81
CA GLU A 233 1.08 -11.45 -4.59
C GLU A 233 1.11 -10.23 -3.65
N GLU A 234 0.14 -10.14 -2.74
CA GLU A 234 0.07 -9.04 -1.77
C GLU A 234 1.30 -9.04 -0.86
N LEU A 235 1.81 -10.22 -0.46
CA LEU A 235 3.07 -10.29 0.29
C LEU A 235 4.26 -9.71 -0.50
N ALA A 236 4.34 -9.89 -1.82
CA ALA A 236 5.39 -9.28 -2.61
C ALA A 236 5.33 -7.74 -2.53
N SER A 237 4.14 -7.16 -2.76
CA SER A 237 3.94 -5.71 -2.67
C SER A 237 4.33 -5.17 -1.28
N GLU A 238 3.96 -5.87 -0.20
CA GLU A 238 4.30 -5.48 1.16
C GLU A 238 5.80 -5.60 1.47
N ILE A 239 6.47 -6.61 0.89
CA ILE A 239 7.92 -6.74 0.96
C ILE A 239 8.58 -5.55 0.26
N LEU A 240 8.22 -5.29 -0.99
CA LEU A 240 8.81 -4.23 -1.79
C LEU A 240 8.60 -2.86 -1.13
N PHE A 241 7.38 -2.59 -0.66
CA PHE A 241 7.08 -1.38 0.10
C PHE A 241 7.96 -1.23 1.35
N ALA A 242 8.20 -2.31 2.11
CA ALA A 242 9.06 -2.29 3.30
C ALA A 242 10.54 -2.02 2.98
N PHE A 243 10.96 -2.23 1.73
CA PHE A 243 12.28 -1.87 1.20
C PHE A 243 12.25 -0.57 0.38
N ASN A 244 11.15 0.19 0.37
CA ASN A 244 11.00 1.42 -0.40
C ASN A 244 11.21 1.20 -1.91
N PHE A 245 10.78 0.04 -2.40
CA PHE A 245 10.73 -0.28 -3.82
C PHE A 245 9.34 0.05 -4.38
N VAL A 246 9.31 0.41 -5.65
CA VAL A 246 8.10 0.49 -6.46
C VAL A 246 7.83 -0.92 -7.01
N ASP A 247 6.59 -1.38 -6.87
CA ASP A 247 6.13 -2.67 -7.41
C ASP A 247 5.69 -2.51 -8.87
N ASP A 248 6.65 -2.34 -9.77
CA ASP A 248 6.45 -2.04 -11.19
C ASP A 248 6.94 -3.14 -12.15
N GLN A 249 7.58 -4.19 -11.62
CA GLN A 249 8.17 -5.28 -12.38
C GLN A 249 7.59 -6.64 -11.95
N PRO A 250 7.65 -7.68 -12.80
CA PRO A 250 7.18 -9.01 -12.45
C PRO A 250 8.06 -9.66 -11.36
N HIS A 251 7.47 -10.64 -10.67
CA HIS A 251 8.15 -11.37 -9.60
C HIS A 251 7.81 -12.85 -9.61
N ALA A 252 8.59 -13.63 -8.85
CA ALA A 252 8.36 -15.05 -8.61
C ALA A 252 8.72 -15.46 -7.18
N PHE A 253 7.91 -16.34 -6.58
CA PHE A 253 8.21 -17.00 -5.33
C PHE A 253 8.71 -18.42 -5.55
N PHE A 254 9.88 -18.74 -5.01
CA PHE A 254 10.46 -20.08 -4.97
C PHE A 254 10.26 -20.67 -3.58
N MET A 255 9.30 -21.59 -3.45
CA MET A 255 8.83 -22.07 -2.13
C MET A 255 9.73 -23.11 -1.45
N ASP A 256 10.82 -23.52 -2.12
CA ASP A 256 11.86 -24.38 -1.58
C ASP A 256 13.23 -23.72 -1.82
N THR A 257 13.91 -23.31 -0.75
CA THR A 257 15.22 -22.66 -0.83
C THR A 257 16.37 -23.65 -1.05
N GLU A 258 16.19 -24.94 -0.77
CA GLU A 258 17.28 -25.92 -0.92
C GLU A 258 17.43 -26.39 -2.36
N ASP A 259 16.34 -26.40 -3.13
CA ASP A 259 16.33 -26.74 -4.55
C ASP A 259 15.24 -25.96 -5.30
N PRO A 260 15.55 -24.73 -5.76
CA PRO A 260 14.61 -23.86 -6.48
C PRO A 260 14.03 -24.51 -7.75
N GLU A 261 14.71 -25.50 -8.32
CA GLU A 261 14.24 -26.23 -9.51
C GLU A 261 13.20 -27.33 -9.18
N LYS A 262 13.05 -27.69 -7.90
CA LYS A 262 12.16 -28.78 -7.44
C LYS A 262 10.97 -28.29 -6.62
N GLY A 263 11.07 -27.11 -6.00
CA GLY A 263 9.96 -26.47 -5.29
C GLY A 263 8.87 -25.94 -6.24
N PRO A 264 7.63 -25.75 -5.78
CA PRO A 264 6.66 -25.00 -6.54
C PRO A 264 7.14 -23.56 -6.68
N VAL A 265 7.04 -23.04 -7.90
CA VAL A 265 7.30 -21.64 -8.24
C VAL A 265 5.98 -20.97 -8.58
N TYR A 266 5.74 -19.80 -7.99
CA TYR A 266 4.52 -19.00 -8.24
C TYR A 266 4.92 -17.65 -8.82
N TYR A 267 4.52 -17.40 -10.05
CA TYR A 267 4.79 -16.15 -10.76
C TYR A 267 3.69 -15.13 -10.52
N SER A 268 4.04 -13.84 -10.64
CA SER A 268 3.06 -12.75 -10.64
C SER A 268 2.01 -12.96 -11.73
N LYS A 269 0.79 -12.47 -11.47
CA LYS A 269 -0.38 -12.64 -12.37
C LYS A 269 -0.10 -12.15 -13.80
N ASP A 270 0.77 -11.16 -13.94
CA ASP A 270 1.07 -10.52 -15.22
C ASP A 270 2.22 -11.20 -15.98
N ALA A 271 3.06 -11.99 -15.31
CA ALA A 271 4.14 -12.75 -15.95
C ALA A 271 3.62 -13.86 -16.89
N GLU A 272 2.45 -14.45 -16.62
CA GLU A 272 1.87 -15.49 -17.50
C GLU A 272 1.30 -14.92 -18.83
N ARG A 273 1.09 -13.60 -18.96
CA ARG A 273 0.59 -13.03 -20.22
C ARG A 273 1.58 -13.20 -21.37
N GLU A 274 2.89 -13.23 -21.11
CA GLU A 274 3.89 -13.35 -22.18
C GLU A 274 3.93 -14.73 -22.85
N GLU A 275 3.69 -15.82 -22.10
CA GLU A 275 3.63 -17.17 -22.68
C GLU A 275 2.44 -17.34 -23.65
N ASP A 276 1.34 -16.63 -23.38
CA ASP A 276 0.15 -16.63 -24.25
C ASP A 276 0.37 -15.81 -25.54
N PHE A 277 1.13 -14.71 -25.49
CA PHE A 277 1.52 -13.95 -26.69
C PHE A 277 2.49 -14.74 -27.59
N ALA A 278 3.43 -15.49 -26.99
CA ALA A 278 4.36 -16.34 -27.73
C ALA A 278 3.66 -17.47 -28.52
N GLN A 279 2.49 -17.94 -28.07
CA GLN A 279 1.71 -18.97 -28.76
C GLN A 279 0.79 -18.43 -29.87
N GLN A 280 0.36 -17.17 -29.83
CA GLN A 280 -0.47 -16.57 -30.89
C GLN A 280 0.32 -16.24 -32.17
N GLY A 281 1.65 -16.09 -32.09
CA GLY A 281 2.51 -15.86 -33.25
C GLY A 281 2.72 -17.08 -34.18
N LYS A 282 2.27 -18.28 -33.79
CA LYS A 282 2.52 -19.53 -34.56
C LYS A 282 1.26 -20.33 -34.90
N SER A 283 0.14 -19.68 -35.24
CA SER A 283 -1.06 -20.41 -35.73
C SER A 283 -1.90 -19.67 -36.78
N ALA A 284 -1.27 -18.93 -37.69
CA ALA A 284 -1.90 -18.62 -38.98
C ALA A 284 -1.68 -19.80 -39.94
N ARG A 285 -2.58 -20.80 -39.92
CA ARG A 285 -3.00 -21.72 -41.02
C ARG A 285 -3.22 -23.17 -40.56
N LYS A 286 -4.46 -23.49 -40.12
CA LYS A 286 -5.28 -24.59 -40.71
C LYS A 286 -6.65 -24.76 -40.02
N LYS A 287 -7.68 -24.57 -40.85
CA LYS A 287 -8.94 -25.32 -41.01
C LYS A 287 -9.76 -25.70 -39.77
N SER A 288 -10.93 -25.05 -39.71
CA SER A 288 -12.24 -25.51 -39.22
C SER A 288 -12.36 -27.01 -38.89
N GLY A 289 -12.17 -27.33 -37.61
CA GLY A 289 -12.65 -28.55 -36.99
C GLY A 289 -13.10 -28.20 -35.57
N LYS A 290 -14.42 -28.12 -35.34
CA LYS A 290 -15.01 -27.98 -34.00
C LYS A 290 -14.65 -29.22 -33.18
N LYS A 291 -13.55 -29.16 -32.43
CA LYS A 291 -13.31 -30.01 -31.27
C LYS A 291 -13.34 -29.10 -30.06
N SER A 292 -14.28 -29.37 -29.17
CA SER A 292 -14.43 -28.73 -27.87
C SER A 292 -13.08 -28.76 -27.15
N ARG A 293 -12.43 -27.60 -27.06
CA ARG A 293 -11.13 -27.42 -26.44
C ARG A 293 -11.36 -27.60 -24.94
N LYS A 294 -10.92 -28.73 -24.40
CA LYS A 294 -10.88 -28.99 -22.95
C LYS A 294 -9.98 -27.90 -22.37
N GLN A 295 -10.55 -26.89 -21.70
CA GLN A 295 -9.79 -25.82 -21.05
C GLN A 295 -8.78 -26.50 -20.12
N LYS A 296 -7.49 -26.37 -20.45
CA LYS A 296 -6.39 -26.80 -19.59
C LYS A 296 -6.43 -25.83 -18.41
N LYS A 297 -6.58 -26.35 -17.19
CA LYS A 297 -6.59 -25.54 -15.97
C LYS A 297 -5.24 -24.81 -15.93
N ALA A 298 -5.25 -23.48 -15.85
CA ALA A 298 -4.04 -22.67 -15.72
C ALA A 298 -3.29 -23.09 -14.45
N ASN A 299 -1.97 -22.89 -14.44
CA ASN A 299 -1.20 -23.07 -13.22
C ASN A 299 -1.59 -21.97 -12.23
N PRO A 300 -1.56 -22.23 -10.91
CA PRO A 300 -1.82 -21.19 -9.93
C PRO A 300 -0.69 -20.16 -9.93
N THR A 301 -1.07 -18.89 -9.85
CA THR A 301 -0.17 -17.73 -9.72
C THR A 301 0.05 -17.38 -8.24
N SER A 302 0.95 -16.44 -7.94
CA SER A 302 1.10 -15.85 -6.59
C SER A 302 -0.22 -15.29 -6.02
N ALA A 303 -1.11 -14.79 -6.87
CA ALA A 303 -2.43 -14.29 -6.48
C ALA A 303 -3.41 -15.40 -6.06
N ASP A 304 -3.18 -16.65 -6.45
CA ASP A 304 -4.04 -17.79 -6.11
C ASP A 304 -3.68 -18.48 -4.78
N ILE A 305 -2.54 -18.11 -4.19
CA ILE A 305 -1.96 -18.81 -3.04
C ILE A 305 -1.97 -17.91 -1.81
N THR A 306 -2.75 -18.30 -0.80
CA THR A 306 -2.79 -17.60 0.48
C THR A 306 -1.66 -18.02 1.42
N LEU A 307 -1.29 -17.13 2.33
CA LEU A 307 -0.27 -17.36 3.34
C LEU A 307 -0.69 -18.37 4.41
N GLU A 308 -1.97 -18.80 4.44
CA GLU A 308 -2.45 -19.90 5.30
C GLU A 308 -1.67 -21.21 5.07
N THR A 309 -1.17 -21.41 3.86
CA THR A 309 -0.40 -22.60 3.46
C THR A 309 0.99 -22.65 4.06
N LEU A 310 1.49 -21.52 4.59
CA LEU A 310 2.83 -21.42 5.15
C LEU A 310 2.96 -22.12 6.50
N ARG A 311 4.21 -22.44 6.85
CA ARG A 311 4.56 -23.11 8.11
C ARG A 311 5.67 -22.37 8.84
N VAL A 312 5.67 -22.45 10.17
CA VAL A 312 6.77 -21.93 11.00
C VAL A 312 8.09 -22.53 10.56
N LYS A 313 9.13 -21.70 10.45
CA LYS A 313 10.48 -21.99 9.92
C LYS A 313 10.55 -22.29 8.43
N GLN A 314 9.44 -22.21 7.70
CA GLN A 314 9.50 -22.30 6.24
C GLN A 314 10.36 -21.15 5.70
N LYS A 315 11.21 -21.50 4.75
CA LYS A 315 12.05 -20.58 4.00
C LYS A 315 11.63 -20.64 2.54
N PHE A 316 11.62 -19.48 1.90
CA PHE A 316 11.35 -19.34 0.48
C PHE A 316 12.01 -18.04 -0.01
N THR A 317 12.06 -17.87 -1.32
CA THR A 317 12.74 -16.73 -1.94
C THR A 317 11.74 -15.98 -2.80
N LEU A 318 11.78 -14.65 -2.71
CA LEU A 318 11.15 -13.76 -3.67
C LEU A 318 12.24 -13.26 -4.63
N LEU A 319 12.04 -13.46 -5.92
CA LEU A 319 12.79 -12.83 -7.00
C LEU A 319 11.89 -11.75 -7.60
N PHE A 320 12.33 -10.50 -7.56
CA PHE A 320 11.63 -9.34 -8.12
C PHE A 320 12.52 -8.70 -9.17
N ASP A 321 11.93 -8.28 -10.29
CA ASP A 321 12.65 -7.83 -11.48
C ASP A 321 13.56 -8.93 -12.05
N PHE A 322 13.19 -9.51 -13.18
CA PHE A 322 14.00 -10.57 -13.80
C PHE A 322 15.23 -10.03 -14.52
N GLU A 323 15.34 -8.72 -14.75
CA GLU A 323 16.50 -8.10 -15.38
C GLU A 323 17.55 -7.74 -14.32
N ASP A 324 17.13 -7.07 -13.24
CA ASP A 324 18.01 -6.66 -12.14
C ASP A 324 18.20 -7.73 -11.05
N GLU A 325 17.39 -8.79 -11.07
CA GLU A 325 17.46 -9.96 -10.18
C GLU A 325 17.45 -9.62 -8.68
N TRP A 326 16.53 -8.76 -8.21
CA TRP A 326 16.42 -8.47 -6.78
C TRP A 326 15.92 -9.69 -5.99
N ILE A 327 16.80 -10.28 -5.18
CA ILE A 327 16.50 -11.48 -4.41
C ILE A 327 16.31 -11.20 -2.93
N PHE A 328 15.15 -11.59 -2.41
CA PHE A 328 14.81 -11.51 -0.99
C PHE A 328 14.64 -12.89 -0.38
N ASP A 329 15.39 -13.18 0.67
CA ASP A 329 15.24 -14.40 1.45
C ASP A 329 14.17 -14.21 2.53
N VAL A 330 13.14 -15.05 2.48
CA VAL A 330 11.95 -14.95 3.32
C VAL A 330 11.88 -16.12 4.29
N VAL A 331 11.69 -15.83 5.59
CA VAL A 331 11.62 -16.83 6.65
C VAL A 331 10.42 -16.59 7.56
N VAL A 332 9.52 -17.56 7.64
CA VAL A 332 8.38 -17.54 8.55
C VAL A 332 8.85 -17.82 9.97
N ARG A 333 8.80 -16.85 10.88
CA ARG A 333 9.36 -16.99 12.23
C ARG A 333 8.39 -17.63 13.22
N ARG A 334 7.17 -17.10 13.30
CA ARG A 334 6.12 -17.57 14.21
C ARG A 334 4.75 -17.15 13.70
N SER A 335 3.72 -17.82 14.18
CA SER A 335 2.34 -17.34 14.06
C SER A 335 1.83 -16.85 15.40
N GLN A 336 0.90 -15.89 15.36
CA GLN A 336 0.21 -15.38 16.55
C GLN A 336 -1.15 -14.78 16.16
N TYR A 337 -1.91 -14.39 17.16
CA TYR A 337 -3.15 -13.63 16.99
C TYR A 337 -2.85 -12.14 17.03
N SER A 338 -3.46 -11.35 16.14
CA SER A 338 -3.28 -9.89 16.06
C SER A 338 -4.60 -9.13 15.86
N GLY A 339 -5.64 -9.54 16.58
CA GLY A 339 -6.95 -8.90 16.54
C GLY A 339 -7.88 -9.41 15.44
N ARG A 340 -9.09 -8.85 15.37
CA ARG A 340 -10.16 -9.39 14.51
C ARG A 340 -9.96 -9.11 13.02
N LYS A 341 -9.39 -7.95 12.70
CA LYS A 341 -9.05 -7.49 11.35
C LYS A 341 -7.55 -7.17 11.37
N PRO A 342 -6.67 -8.18 11.30
CA PRO A 342 -5.23 -7.95 11.34
C PRO A 342 -4.81 -7.17 10.09
N ASP A 343 -3.87 -6.24 10.27
CA ASP A 343 -3.26 -5.47 9.19
C ASP A 343 -1.77 -5.81 9.08
N VAL A 344 -1.12 -5.33 8.02
CA VAL A 344 0.33 -5.44 7.85
C VAL A 344 1.04 -4.45 8.75
N GLU A 345 2.06 -4.92 9.47
CA GLU A 345 2.83 -4.09 10.39
C GLU A 345 4.34 -4.31 10.19
N LEU A 346 5.10 -3.24 9.97
CA LEU A 346 6.56 -3.29 10.03
C LEU A 346 7.03 -3.33 11.49
N ILE A 347 7.31 -4.53 12.00
CA ILE A 347 7.75 -4.77 13.38
C ILE A 347 9.17 -4.24 13.63
N SER A 348 10.07 -4.45 12.66
CA SER A 348 11.46 -4.00 12.80
C SER A 348 12.13 -3.80 11.45
N SER A 349 13.00 -2.80 11.38
CA SER A 349 13.85 -2.49 10.25
C SER A 349 15.31 -2.38 10.71
N LEU A 350 16.22 -3.05 10.01
CA LEU A 350 17.66 -3.02 10.24
C LEU A 350 18.38 -2.89 8.90
N GLY A 351 19.33 -1.96 8.81
CA GLY A 351 20.03 -1.66 7.56
C GLY A 351 19.18 -0.83 6.61
N ASP A 352 19.85 0.03 5.86
CA ASP A 352 19.22 0.84 4.82
C ASP A 352 18.83 -0.06 3.65
N ALA A 353 17.66 0.19 3.05
CA ALA A 353 17.29 -0.52 1.84
C ALA A 353 18.21 -0.10 0.68
N PRO A 354 18.53 -1.00 -0.25
CA PRO A 354 19.23 -0.61 -1.47
C PRO A 354 18.40 0.38 -2.30
N VAL A 355 19.05 1.14 -3.16
CA VAL A 355 18.37 2.01 -4.14
C VAL A 355 17.95 1.15 -5.33
N GLN A 356 16.65 1.10 -5.62
CA GLN A 356 16.09 0.26 -6.69
C GLN A 356 16.57 0.69 -8.09
N TYR A 357 16.45 1.98 -8.43
CA TYR A 357 16.91 2.52 -9.71
C TYR A 357 17.88 3.68 -9.44
N PRO A 358 19.20 3.44 -9.36
CA PRO A 358 20.15 4.53 -9.27
C PRO A 358 20.10 5.36 -10.56
N GLU A 359 20.17 6.69 -10.43
CA GLU A 359 20.33 7.55 -11.59
C GLU A 359 21.66 7.19 -12.28
N TYR A 360 21.58 6.61 -13.49
CA TYR A 360 22.77 6.40 -14.31
C TYR A 360 23.34 7.77 -14.66
N ASP A 361 24.63 7.97 -14.38
CA ASP A 361 25.32 9.18 -14.81
C ASP A 361 25.39 9.18 -16.34
N ASP A 362 24.59 10.04 -16.98
CA ASP A 362 24.51 10.20 -18.43
C ASP A 362 25.90 10.45 -19.07
N THR A 363 26.91 10.87 -18.29
CA THR A 363 28.28 11.05 -18.77
C THR A 363 29.03 9.74 -19.07
N LEU A 364 28.58 8.59 -18.55
CA LEU A 364 29.16 7.27 -18.85
C LEU A 364 28.70 6.69 -20.19
N LEU A 365 27.57 7.17 -20.73
CA LEU A 365 27.09 6.74 -22.05
C LEU A 365 27.95 7.33 -23.18
N ASP A 366 28.41 8.57 -23.03
CA ASP A 366 29.27 9.22 -24.04
C ASP A 366 30.64 8.51 -24.18
N GLU A 367 31.21 7.96 -23.10
CA GLU A 367 32.49 7.24 -23.14
C GLU A 367 32.39 5.84 -23.80
N LEU A 368 31.20 5.22 -23.84
CA LEU A 368 30.99 3.89 -24.45
C LEU A 368 30.74 3.96 -25.97
N PHE A 369 30.40 5.13 -26.51
CA PHE A 369 30.19 5.34 -27.95
C PHE A 369 31.38 6.00 -28.66
N ASP A 370 32.43 6.40 -27.95
CA ASP A 370 33.63 7.06 -28.53
C ASP A 370 34.77 6.09 -28.94
N GLU A 371 34.62 4.77 -28.77
CA GLU A 371 35.64 3.79 -29.25
C GLU A 371 35.47 3.33 -30.72
N ASN A 372 34.80 4.11 -31.57
CA ASN A 372 34.79 3.87 -33.03
C ASN A 372 34.96 5.16 -33.85
N GLU A 373 36.13 5.80 -33.77
CA GLU A 373 36.68 6.60 -34.89
C GLU A 373 38.13 6.22 -35.23
#